data_AF-A0A8C5BGU1-F1
#
_entry.id   AF-A0A8C5BGU1-F1
#
_cell.length_a   1.000
_cell.length_b   1.000
_cell.length_c   1.000
_cell.angle_alpha   90.00
_cell.angle_beta   90.00
_cell.angle_gamma   90.00
#
_symmetry.space_group_name_H-M   'P 1'
#
loop_
_entity.id
_entity.type
_entity.pdbx_description
1 polymer ?
#
loop_
_entity_poly.entity_id
_entity_poly.type
_entity_poly.pdbx_seq_one_letter_code
_entity_poly.pdbx_strand_id
1 'polypeptide(L)'
;MAALKYAGMDDTDKRSTKDGWVYFANHDEMKTQWEHPKTGKKKRCAGDLPYGWEQETDEKGQVFYVDHINKRTTYFDPRQAFTVEDVVLKPKRYDGNTAALEILQGRDLSDKVILITGGNSGIGFETAKTFALHGAQVILACRNLSKARKAIDLIQQEWHKARVEAMMCDLASLRGVREFTEAFKAKSIPLHVLVCNAVCTQPWRLTEDGLESTFQICHLGHFLLVQGLQEVLRRSAPARVVVVSSESHRFTDLVDSCGKVDLELLSPARSSYWSMLAYNRAKLCNVLFSAELHRRLSPHGVSCNAVHPGNMMYTAIHRSWWLMTLLFTLARPFTKSMQQGAATTVYCAAAPELEGIGGMYFNNCFRCLPSPQAQDQCLASGLWELSERLVSERGGQQG
;
A
#
# COMPACT_ATOMS: atom_id res chain seq x y z
N MET A 1 32.81 -25.48 -25.02
CA MET A 1 33.73 -26.64 -25.04
C MET A 1 34.73 -26.64 -23.87
N ALA A 2 35.59 -25.62 -23.70
CA ALA A 2 36.64 -25.64 -22.67
C ALA A 2 36.14 -25.71 -21.20
N ALA A 3 35.00 -25.09 -20.88
CA ALA A 3 34.45 -25.06 -19.52
C ALA A 3 33.77 -26.38 -19.08
N LEU A 4 33.35 -27.24 -20.03
CA LEU A 4 32.70 -28.53 -19.74
C LEU A 4 33.72 -29.65 -19.51
N LYS A 5 34.85 -29.63 -20.23
CA LYS A 5 35.98 -30.55 -20.00
C LYS A 5 36.58 -30.45 -18.59
N TYR A 6 36.73 -29.23 -18.07
CA TYR A 6 37.19 -29.02 -16.68
C TYR A 6 36.20 -29.52 -15.62
N ALA A 7 34.98 -29.89 -16.02
CA ALA A 7 33.94 -30.36 -15.12
C ALA A 7 33.75 -31.89 -15.15
N GLY A 8 34.59 -32.67 -15.84
CA GLY A 8 34.43 -34.13 -15.92
C GLY A 8 33.19 -34.56 -16.70
N MET A 9 32.79 -33.73 -17.68
CA MET A 9 31.64 -33.93 -18.56
C MET A 9 32.15 -33.86 -20.00
N ASP A 10 32.82 -34.92 -20.43
CA ASP A 10 33.50 -34.95 -21.72
C ASP A 10 32.54 -35.05 -22.92
N ASP A 11 31.29 -35.50 -22.71
CA ASP A 11 30.32 -35.76 -23.79
C ASP A 11 28.91 -35.12 -23.61
N THR A 12 28.84 -33.98 -22.89
CA THR A 12 27.60 -33.22 -22.74
C THR A 12 27.62 -31.92 -23.54
N ASP A 13 26.73 -31.79 -24.50
CA ASP A 13 26.54 -30.58 -25.31
C ASP A 13 25.57 -29.59 -24.64
N LYS A 14 25.99 -28.32 -24.51
CA LYS A 14 25.12 -27.20 -24.12
C LYS A 14 24.44 -26.62 -25.35
N ARG A 15 23.11 -26.73 -25.43
CA ARG A 15 22.28 -26.23 -26.54
C ARG A 15 21.23 -25.24 -26.05
N SER A 16 20.65 -24.47 -26.96
CA SER A 16 19.60 -23.48 -26.66
C SER A 16 18.42 -23.63 -27.61
N THR A 17 17.20 -23.48 -27.12
CA THR A 17 15.99 -23.46 -27.96
C THR A 17 15.77 -22.10 -28.62
N LYS A 18 14.76 -22.04 -29.51
CA LYS A 18 14.35 -20.80 -30.17
C LYS A 18 14.03 -19.67 -29.19
N ASP A 19 13.45 -20.01 -28.04
CA ASP A 19 13.04 -19.06 -27.00
C ASP A 19 14.18 -18.73 -26.00
N GLY A 20 15.40 -19.20 -26.29
CA GLY A 20 16.61 -18.94 -25.52
C GLY A 20 16.81 -19.87 -24.32
N TRP A 21 15.98 -20.92 -24.14
CA TRP A 21 16.16 -21.86 -23.02
C TRP A 21 17.33 -22.79 -23.26
N VAL A 22 18.18 -22.96 -22.26
CA VAL A 22 19.35 -23.83 -22.35
C VAL A 22 19.00 -25.23 -21.88
N TYR A 23 19.42 -26.23 -22.65
CA TYR A 23 19.36 -27.63 -22.27
C TYR A 23 20.70 -28.32 -22.52
N PHE A 24 20.90 -29.43 -21.84
CA PHE A 24 22.12 -30.24 -21.88
C PHE A 24 21.77 -31.58 -22.50
N ALA A 25 22.44 -31.92 -23.59
CA ALA A 25 22.27 -33.20 -24.29
C ALA A 25 23.49 -34.06 -23.99
N ASN A 26 23.28 -35.19 -23.33
CA ASN A 26 24.31 -36.21 -23.10
C ASN A 26 24.16 -37.28 -24.19
N HIS A 27 25.18 -37.44 -25.02
CA HIS A 27 25.16 -38.35 -26.17
C HIS A 27 25.35 -39.81 -25.76
N ASP A 28 26.10 -40.09 -24.69
CA ASP A 28 26.30 -41.44 -24.16
C ASP A 28 25.01 -42.02 -23.57
N GLU A 29 24.27 -41.19 -22.83
CA GLU A 29 23.02 -41.61 -22.19
C GLU A 29 21.79 -41.45 -23.08
N MET A 30 21.93 -40.83 -24.27
CA MET A 30 20.83 -40.47 -25.18
C MET A 30 19.72 -39.70 -24.46
N LYS A 31 20.08 -38.81 -23.53
CA LYS A 31 19.15 -38.04 -22.69
C LYS A 31 19.38 -36.54 -22.83
N THR A 32 18.27 -35.80 -22.73
CA THR A 32 18.31 -34.34 -22.61
C THR A 32 17.76 -33.92 -21.26
N GLN A 33 18.36 -32.89 -20.67
CA GLN A 33 17.91 -32.32 -19.41
C GLN A 33 17.98 -30.79 -19.44
N TRP A 34 17.06 -30.14 -18.75
CA TRP A 34 16.97 -28.67 -18.70
C TRP A 34 17.81 -28.07 -17.58
N GLU A 35 18.10 -28.87 -16.56
CA GLU A 35 18.89 -28.45 -15.42
C GLU A 35 20.35 -28.74 -15.67
N HIS A 36 21.23 -27.81 -15.30
CA HIS A 36 22.66 -28.02 -15.44
C HIS A 36 23.10 -29.17 -14.51
N PRO A 37 23.72 -30.24 -15.03
CA PRO A 37 23.91 -31.48 -14.27
C PRO A 37 24.75 -31.36 -12.99
N LYS A 38 25.55 -30.29 -12.83
CA LYS A 38 26.21 -29.97 -11.54
C LYS A 38 25.49 -28.99 -10.64
N THR A 39 24.75 -28.03 -11.19
CA THR A 39 24.19 -26.94 -10.38
C THR A 39 22.70 -27.11 -10.13
N GLY A 40 22.04 -28.03 -10.83
CA GLY A 40 20.58 -28.24 -10.77
C GLY A 40 19.76 -27.05 -11.30
N LYS A 41 20.41 -26.02 -11.84
CA LYS A 41 19.75 -24.78 -12.24
C LYS A 41 19.47 -24.77 -13.74
N LYS A 42 18.28 -24.30 -14.09
CA LYS A 42 17.92 -23.95 -15.47
C LYS A 42 18.61 -22.65 -15.86
N LYS A 43 18.94 -22.50 -17.14
CA LYS A 43 19.59 -21.31 -17.67
C LYS A 43 18.86 -20.82 -18.91
N ARG A 44 18.92 -19.52 -19.16
CA ARG A 44 18.38 -18.89 -20.36
C ARG A 44 19.40 -17.92 -20.95
N CYS A 45 19.52 -17.89 -22.27
CA CYS A 45 20.19 -16.82 -22.98
C CYS A 45 19.35 -15.53 -22.82
N ALA A 46 19.87 -14.54 -22.11
CA ALA A 46 19.17 -13.27 -21.91
C ALA A 46 19.46 -12.28 -23.05
N GLY A 47 18.45 -11.48 -23.40
CA GLY A 47 18.55 -10.40 -24.36
C GLY A 47 18.45 -10.81 -25.83
N ASP A 48 18.44 -9.79 -26.69
CA ASP A 48 18.46 -9.95 -28.14
C ASP A 48 19.82 -10.48 -28.60
N LEU A 49 19.87 -11.03 -29.82
CA LEU A 49 21.13 -11.40 -30.44
C LEU A 49 22.03 -10.17 -30.59
N PRO A 50 23.36 -10.32 -30.49
CA PRO A 50 24.27 -9.21 -30.75
C PRO A 50 24.02 -8.61 -32.13
N TYR A 51 24.30 -7.31 -32.28
CA TYR A 51 24.11 -6.63 -33.56
C TYR A 51 24.80 -7.38 -34.72
N GLY A 52 24.05 -7.61 -35.80
CA GLY A 52 24.53 -8.35 -36.97
C GLY A 52 24.37 -9.87 -36.91
N TRP A 53 23.83 -10.42 -35.82
CA TRP A 53 23.53 -11.84 -35.69
C TRP A 53 22.06 -12.13 -35.97
N GLU A 54 21.81 -13.16 -36.76
CA GLU A 54 20.48 -13.68 -37.08
C GLU A 54 20.35 -15.14 -36.66
N GLN A 55 19.16 -15.55 -36.27
CA GLN A 55 18.86 -16.91 -35.87
C GLN A 55 17.93 -17.57 -36.88
N GLU A 56 18.35 -18.72 -37.38
CA GLU A 56 17.61 -19.53 -38.34
C GLU A 56 17.44 -20.96 -37.83
N THR A 57 16.67 -21.76 -38.55
CA THR A 57 16.40 -23.16 -38.21
C THR A 57 16.56 -23.99 -39.47
N ASP A 58 17.33 -25.08 -39.39
CA ASP A 58 17.54 -25.95 -40.54
C ASP A 58 16.34 -26.87 -40.81
N GLU A 59 16.41 -27.63 -41.91
CA GLU A 59 15.37 -28.58 -42.33
C GLU A 59 15.08 -29.69 -41.30
N LYS A 60 15.99 -29.90 -40.34
CA LYS A 60 15.86 -30.88 -39.26
C LYS A 60 15.34 -30.25 -37.96
N GLY A 61 14.99 -28.96 -37.98
CA GLY A 61 14.48 -28.23 -36.82
C GLY A 61 15.57 -27.76 -35.85
N GLN A 62 16.85 -27.86 -36.22
CA GLN A 62 17.97 -27.44 -35.39
C GLN A 62 18.27 -25.95 -35.60
N VAL A 63 18.35 -25.21 -34.49
CA VAL A 63 18.64 -23.77 -34.51
C VAL A 63 20.12 -23.53 -34.79
N PHE A 64 20.42 -22.60 -35.71
CA PHE A 64 21.76 -22.09 -35.98
C PHE A 64 21.75 -20.56 -36.08
N TYR A 65 22.93 -19.97 -35.99
CA TYR A 65 23.13 -18.52 -35.91
C TYR A 65 24.09 -18.05 -36.99
N VAL A 66 23.71 -16.99 -37.69
CA VAL A 66 24.46 -16.38 -38.79
C VAL A 66 24.97 -15.01 -38.34
N ASP A 67 26.28 -14.84 -38.32
CA ASP A 67 26.95 -13.56 -38.13
C ASP A 67 27.17 -12.90 -39.50
N HIS A 68 26.32 -11.91 -39.82
CA HIS A 68 26.37 -11.20 -41.10
C HIS A 68 27.55 -10.23 -41.22
N ILE A 69 28.16 -9.86 -40.09
CA ILE A 69 29.31 -8.94 -40.04
C ILE A 69 30.58 -9.71 -40.34
N ASN A 70 30.78 -10.84 -39.67
CA ASN A 70 31.99 -11.66 -39.83
C ASN A 70 31.84 -12.81 -40.86
N LYS A 71 30.66 -12.94 -41.49
CA LYS A 71 30.32 -13.97 -42.48
C LYS A 71 30.57 -15.39 -41.96
N ARG A 72 30.05 -15.69 -40.77
CA ARG A 72 30.19 -17.00 -40.11
C ARG A 72 28.84 -17.57 -39.71
N THR A 73 28.71 -18.89 -39.81
CA THR A 73 27.56 -19.63 -39.33
C THR A 73 27.99 -20.58 -38.22
N THR A 74 27.23 -20.63 -37.13
CA THR A 74 27.53 -21.47 -35.96
C THR A 74 26.26 -22.06 -35.36
N TYR A 75 26.34 -23.27 -34.84
CA TYR A 75 25.26 -23.90 -34.08
C TYR A 75 25.30 -23.57 -32.57
N PHE A 76 26.31 -22.79 -32.15
CA PHE A 76 26.41 -22.28 -30.79
C PHE A 76 25.79 -20.89 -30.70
N ASP A 77 24.81 -20.71 -29.81
CA ASP A 77 24.21 -19.40 -29.57
C ASP A 77 25.27 -18.42 -29.02
N PRO A 78 25.51 -17.28 -29.69
CA PRO A 78 26.53 -16.30 -29.27
C PRO A 78 26.25 -15.75 -27.86
N ARG A 79 25.01 -15.83 -27.38
CA ARG A 79 24.61 -15.43 -26.01
C ARG A 79 24.94 -16.49 -24.97
N GLN A 80 25.43 -17.68 -25.34
CA GLN A 80 25.72 -18.75 -24.37
C GLN A 80 26.77 -18.35 -23.32
N ALA A 81 27.65 -17.39 -23.63
CA ALA A 81 28.60 -16.79 -22.69
C ALA A 81 27.93 -15.91 -21.63
N PHE A 82 26.72 -15.41 -21.91
CA PHE A 82 25.94 -14.50 -21.07
C PHE A 82 24.65 -15.14 -20.55
N THR A 83 24.62 -16.47 -20.42
CA THR A 83 23.43 -17.16 -19.89
C THR A 83 23.16 -16.73 -18.46
N VAL A 84 21.95 -16.24 -18.21
CA VAL A 84 21.46 -15.99 -16.86
C VAL A 84 20.88 -17.28 -16.30
N GLU A 85 21.07 -17.51 -15.01
CA GLU A 85 20.34 -18.56 -14.32
C GLU A 85 18.86 -18.17 -14.31
N ASP A 86 17.99 -19.14 -14.62
CA ASP A 86 16.55 -19.00 -14.41
C ASP A 86 16.31 -19.06 -12.90
N VAL A 87 16.58 -17.95 -12.25
CA VAL A 87 16.13 -17.72 -10.89
C VAL A 87 14.63 -17.50 -11.02
N VAL A 88 13.84 -18.52 -10.71
CA VAL A 88 12.45 -18.30 -10.32
C VAL A 88 12.50 -17.37 -9.10
N LEU A 89 12.47 -16.06 -9.35
CA LEU A 89 12.41 -15.05 -8.32
C LEU A 89 11.04 -15.18 -7.66
N LYS A 90 10.98 -15.90 -6.55
CA LYS A 90 10.03 -15.55 -5.51
C LYS A 90 10.72 -15.55 -4.15
N PRO A 91 10.95 -14.34 -3.62
CA PRO A 91 10.74 -14.10 -2.21
C PRO A 91 9.60 -13.08 -2.06
N LYS A 92 8.63 -13.42 -1.22
CA LYS A 92 7.84 -12.41 -0.50
C LYS A 92 8.83 -11.42 0.10
N ARG A 93 8.92 -10.20 -0.46
CA ARG A 93 9.89 -9.19 0.01
C ARG A 93 9.57 -8.71 1.43
N TYR A 94 8.28 -8.73 1.78
CA TYR A 94 7.76 -8.23 3.05
C TYR A 94 6.80 -9.25 3.66
N ASP A 95 6.64 -9.25 4.97
CA ASP A 95 5.73 -10.11 5.70
C ASP A 95 5.08 -9.39 6.90
N GLY A 96 4.42 -10.13 7.78
CA GLY A 96 3.77 -9.58 8.96
C GLY A 96 4.73 -8.92 9.96
N ASN A 97 6.02 -9.20 9.88
CA ASN A 97 7.06 -8.73 10.80
C ASN A 97 7.91 -7.61 10.20
N THR A 98 7.74 -7.27 8.93
CA THR A 98 8.44 -6.15 8.29
C THR A 98 8.13 -4.83 9.00
N ALA A 99 9.16 -4.07 9.37
CA ALA A 99 9.02 -2.70 9.86
C ALA A 99 8.86 -1.69 8.71
N ALA A 100 8.19 -0.56 8.96
CA ALA A 100 8.00 0.46 7.94
C ALA A 100 9.32 1.06 7.42
N LEU A 101 10.35 1.17 8.27
CA LEU A 101 11.68 1.59 7.83
C LEU A 101 12.31 0.65 6.79
N GLU A 102 12.07 -0.66 6.90
CA GLU A 102 12.57 -1.66 5.93
C GLU A 102 11.88 -1.50 4.57
N ILE A 103 10.62 -1.08 4.53
CA ILE A 103 9.89 -0.82 3.29
C ILE A 103 10.58 0.26 2.45
N LEU A 104 11.10 1.31 3.11
CA LEU A 104 11.74 2.45 2.44
C LEU A 104 13.26 2.36 2.35
N GLN A 105 13.87 1.24 2.75
CA GLN A 105 15.32 1.11 2.71
C GLN A 105 15.88 1.44 1.31
N GLY A 106 16.81 2.40 1.27
CA GLY A 106 17.44 2.88 0.04
C GLY A 106 16.57 3.77 -0.84
N ARG A 107 15.43 4.27 -0.33
CA ARG A 107 14.58 5.25 -1.03
C ARG A 107 14.86 6.66 -0.57
N ASP A 108 14.90 7.57 -1.53
CA ASP A 108 14.85 9.00 -1.28
C ASP A 108 13.45 9.51 -1.66
N LEU A 109 12.83 10.23 -0.74
CA LEU A 109 11.51 10.86 -0.91
C LEU A 109 11.60 12.38 -0.78
N SER A 110 12.79 12.97 -0.97
CA SER A 110 13.02 14.41 -0.86
C SER A 110 12.19 15.27 -1.83
N ASP A 111 11.63 14.68 -2.88
CA ASP A 111 10.70 15.33 -3.81
C ASP A 111 9.23 15.16 -3.41
N LYS A 112 8.92 14.41 -2.34
CA LYS A 112 7.55 14.08 -1.94
C LYS A 112 7.05 14.95 -0.78
N VAL A 113 5.74 15.23 -0.85
CA VAL A 113 4.97 15.91 0.19
C VAL A 113 3.87 14.97 0.63
N ILE A 114 3.83 14.69 1.94
CA ILE A 114 3.02 13.64 2.52
C ILE A 114 2.20 14.22 3.66
N LEU A 115 0.88 14.12 3.56
CA LEU A 115 -0.07 14.55 4.59
C LEU A 115 -0.60 13.33 5.34
N ILE A 116 -0.53 13.35 6.67
CA ILE A 116 -0.95 12.22 7.52
C ILE A 116 -1.92 12.71 8.59
N THR A 117 -3.14 12.17 8.59
CA THR A 117 -4.08 12.42 9.69
C THR A 117 -3.69 11.60 10.92
N GLY A 118 -3.67 12.24 12.10
CA GLY A 118 -3.30 11.56 13.34
C GLY A 118 -1.83 11.10 13.39
N GLY A 119 -0.94 11.81 12.70
CA GLY A 119 0.50 11.50 12.63
C GLY A 119 1.31 11.78 13.91
N ASN A 120 0.67 12.13 15.03
CA ASN A 120 1.32 12.51 16.27
C ASN A 120 1.40 11.39 17.32
N SER A 121 0.91 10.19 17.03
CA SER A 121 0.98 9.03 17.94
C SER A 121 0.82 7.70 17.23
N GLY A 122 1.29 6.61 17.85
CA GLY A 122 1.05 5.23 17.40
C GLY A 122 1.52 4.98 15.97
N ILE A 123 0.74 4.22 15.21
CA ILE A 123 1.03 3.86 13.81
C ILE A 123 1.19 5.10 12.93
N GLY A 124 0.38 6.14 13.13
CA GLY A 124 0.49 7.39 12.39
C GLY A 124 1.81 8.11 12.62
N PHE A 125 2.32 8.09 13.86
CA PHE A 125 3.64 8.64 14.19
C PHE A 125 4.76 7.86 13.53
N GLU A 126 4.75 6.53 13.60
CA GLU A 126 5.79 5.72 12.96
C GLU A 126 5.75 5.86 11.43
N THR A 127 4.56 6.01 10.85
CA THR A 127 4.39 6.31 9.42
C THR A 127 5.01 7.67 9.07
N ALA A 128 4.70 8.71 9.85
CA ALA A 128 5.25 10.05 9.66
C ALA A 128 6.77 10.10 9.81
N LYS A 129 7.28 9.49 10.88
CA LYS A 129 8.70 9.36 11.17
C LYS A 129 9.41 8.65 10.01
N THR A 130 8.90 7.50 9.58
CA THR A 130 9.49 6.74 8.47
C THR A 130 9.60 7.59 7.20
N PHE A 131 8.58 8.34 6.82
CA PHE A 131 8.67 9.24 5.66
C PHE A 131 9.65 10.39 5.84
N ALA A 132 9.63 11.04 7.02
CA ALA A 132 10.49 12.17 7.32
C ALA A 132 11.98 11.79 7.34
N LEU A 133 12.32 10.60 7.85
CA LEU A 133 13.68 10.06 7.86
C LEU A 133 14.19 9.72 6.44
N HIS A 134 13.28 9.51 5.48
CA HIS A 134 13.60 9.30 4.07
C HIS A 134 13.48 10.59 3.24
N GLY A 135 13.52 11.76 3.89
CA GLY A 135 13.63 13.07 3.22
C GLY A 135 12.31 13.74 2.86
N ALA A 136 11.16 13.05 2.96
CA ALA A 136 9.87 13.65 2.59
C ALA A 136 9.53 14.89 3.43
N GLN A 137 8.81 15.84 2.82
CA GLN A 137 8.13 16.88 3.58
C GLN A 137 6.84 16.29 4.15
N VAL A 138 6.75 16.19 5.48
CA VAL A 138 5.65 15.53 6.18
C VAL A 138 4.80 16.56 6.92
N ILE A 139 3.49 16.51 6.70
CA ILE A 139 2.52 17.38 7.37
C ILE A 139 1.65 16.51 8.28
N LEU A 140 1.67 16.82 9.58
CA LEU A 140 0.86 16.15 10.59
C LEU A 140 -0.47 16.91 10.73
N ALA A 141 -1.55 16.37 10.17
CA ALA A 141 -2.91 16.86 10.39
C ALA A 141 -3.45 16.31 11.71
N CYS A 142 -3.45 17.13 12.75
CA CYS A 142 -3.71 16.70 14.12
C CYS A 142 -4.61 17.68 14.88
N ARG A 143 -5.55 17.16 15.67
CA ARG A 143 -6.42 17.97 16.55
C ARG A 143 -5.71 18.61 17.75
N ASN A 144 -4.51 18.13 18.11
CA ASN A 144 -3.78 18.63 19.27
C ASN A 144 -2.37 19.02 18.83
N LEU A 145 -2.19 20.31 18.55
CA LEU A 145 -0.92 20.87 18.10
C LEU A 145 0.20 20.71 19.12
N SER A 146 -0.08 20.72 20.43
CA SER A 146 0.96 20.49 21.44
C SER A 146 1.54 19.08 21.32
N LYS A 147 0.69 18.05 21.15
CA LYS A 147 1.17 16.67 20.93
C LYS A 147 1.85 16.50 19.59
N ALA A 148 1.37 17.18 18.55
CA ALA A 148 2.01 17.17 17.25
C ALA A 148 3.40 17.81 17.28
N ARG A 149 3.58 18.93 17.98
CA ARG A 149 4.90 19.55 18.20
C ARG A 149 5.87 18.61 18.90
N LYS A 150 5.44 17.94 19.98
CA LYS A 150 6.26 16.92 20.65
C LYS A 150 6.66 15.78 19.71
N ALA A 151 5.77 15.35 18.82
CA ALA A 151 6.08 14.34 17.82
C ALA A 151 7.11 14.86 16.79
N ILE A 152 7.01 16.12 16.36
CA ILE A 152 8.01 16.76 15.49
C ILE A 152 9.37 16.80 16.19
N ASP A 153 9.42 17.22 17.45
CA ASP A 153 10.67 17.28 18.22
C ASP A 153 11.35 15.90 18.29
N LEU A 154 10.58 14.82 18.51
CA LEU A 154 11.11 13.46 18.53
C LEU A 154 11.69 13.03 17.17
N ILE A 155 11.01 13.37 16.06
CA ILE A 155 11.53 13.06 14.72
C ILE A 155 12.80 13.86 14.44
N GLN A 156 12.83 15.14 14.82
CA GLN A 156 13.98 16.02 14.61
C GLN A 156 15.18 15.68 15.50
N GLN A 157 14.95 15.10 16.67
CA GLN A 157 16.03 14.55 17.51
C GLN A 157 16.77 13.39 16.80
N GLU A 158 16.04 12.55 16.07
CA GLU A 158 16.65 11.46 15.29
C GLU A 158 17.25 11.96 13.97
N TRP A 159 16.62 12.95 13.32
CA TRP A 159 17.11 13.57 12.11
C TRP A 159 16.82 15.07 12.08
N HIS A 160 17.81 15.89 12.45
CA HIS A 160 17.67 17.34 12.57
C HIS A 160 17.26 18.06 11.27
N LYS A 161 17.47 17.44 10.09
CA LYS A 161 17.04 17.98 8.79
C LYS A 161 15.64 17.53 8.37
N ALA A 162 14.92 16.78 9.21
CA ALA A 162 13.58 16.31 8.91
C ALA A 162 12.63 17.49 8.68
N ARG A 163 11.97 17.51 7.52
CA ARG A 163 11.00 18.54 7.13
C ARG A 163 9.62 18.12 7.59
N VAL A 164 9.30 18.40 8.85
CA VAL A 164 8.00 18.04 9.44
C VAL A 164 7.31 19.29 10.00
N GLU A 165 6.04 19.48 9.66
CA GLU A 165 5.20 20.53 10.24
C GLU A 165 3.88 19.96 10.74
N ALA A 166 3.21 20.68 11.64
CA ALA A 166 1.91 20.32 12.17
C ALA A 166 0.86 21.36 11.75
N MET A 167 -0.30 20.87 11.32
CA MET A 167 -1.45 21.70 10.98
C MET A 167 -2.68 21.20 11.75
N MET A 168 -3.47 22.15 12.26
CA MET A 168 -4.64 21.83 13.07
C MET A 168 -5.74 21.25 12.16
N CYS A 169 -6.15 20.02 12.45
CA CYS A 169 -7.25 19.37 11.74
C CYS A 169 -8.04 18.53 12.74
N ASP A 170 -9.30 18.92 12.97
CA ASP A 170 -10.23 18.12 13.76
C ASP A 170 -11.28 17.49 12.85
N LEU A 171 -11.15 16.18 12.61
CA LEU A 171 -12.08 15.40 11.80
C LEU A 171 -13.48 15.30 12.43
N ALA A 172 -13.63 15.68 13.70
CA ALA A 172 -14.92 15.77 14.39
C ALA A 172 -15.68 17.08 14.10
N SER A 173 -15.15 17.97 13.25
CA SER A 173 -15.77 19.23 12.83
C SER A 173 -15.68 19.36 11.31
N LEU A 174 -16.81 19.30 10.60
CA LEU A 174 -16.79 19.46 9.14
C LEU A 174 -16.29 20.85 8.73
N ARG A 175 -16.65 21.88 9.49
CA ARG A 175 -16.10 23.23 9.32
C ARG A 175 -14.58 23.25 9.49
N GLY A 176 -14.06 22.65 10.56
CA GLY A 176 -12.63 22.58 10.82
C GLY A 176 -11.85 21.84 9.73
N VAL A 177 -12.45 20.81 9.12
CA VAL A 177 -11.85 20.14 7.96
C VAL A 177 -11.79 21.07 6.75
N ARG A 178 -12.83 21.85 6.46
CA ARG A 178 -12.81 22.84 5.34
C ARG A 178 -11.73 23.90 5.57
N GLU A 179 -11.68 24.48 6.75
CA GLU A 179 -10.65 25.46 7.14
C GLU A 179 -9.24 24.88 6.96
N PHE A 180 -9.03 23.63 7.38
CA PHE A 180 -7.77 22.93 7.16
C PHE A 180 -7.45 22.81 5.66
N THR A 181 -8.41 22.42 4.81
CA THR A 181 -8.16 22.26 3.37
C THR A 181 -7.85 23.58 2.67
N GLU A 182 -8.51 24.68 3.07
CA GLU A 182 -8.18 26.01 2.56
C GLU A 182 -6.79 26.46 3.02
N ALA A 183 -6.45 26.25 4.29
CA ALA A 183 -5.13 26.58 4.81
C ALA A 183 -4.02 25.76 4.13
N PHE A 184 -4.27 24.49 3.81
CA PHE A 184 -3.34 23.66 3.05
C PHE A 184 -3.18 24.17 1.62
N LYS A 185 -4.28 24.46 0.93
CA LYS A 185 -4.25 25.01 -0.45
C LYS A 185 -3.52 26.34 -0.51
N ALA A 186 -3.68 27.20 0.49
CA ALA A 186 -3.00 28.49 0.57
C ALA A 186 -1.46 28.36 0.62
N LYS A 187 -0.91 27.22 1.09
CA LYS A 187 0.53 26.96 1.06
C LYS A 187 1.08 26.77 -0.36
N SER A 188 0.24 26.49 -1.34
CA SER A 188 0.64 26.31 -2.76
C SER A 188 1.74 25.27 -2.97
N ILE A 189 1.71 24.19 -2.17
CA ILE A 189 2.62 23.04 -2.26
C ILE A 189 1.91 21.83 -2.89
N PRO A 190 2.64 20.92 -3.56
CA PRO A 190 2.04 19.67 -4.06
C PRO A 190 1.63 18.75 -2.90
N LEU A 191 0.79 17.76 -3.20
CA LEU A 191 0.40 16.69 -2.30
C LEU A 191 0.52 15.35 -3.03
N HIS A 192 1.60 14.64 -2.76
CA HIS A 192 1.91 13.37 -3.44
C HIS A 192 1.29 12.17 -2.73
N VAL A 193 1.20 12.22 -1.40
CA VAL A 193 0.60 11.14 -0.61
C VAL A 193 -0.32 11.71 0.47
N LEU A 194 -1.54 11.21 0.55
CA LEU A 194 -2.47 11.47 1.65
C LEU A 194 -2.78 10.16 2.41
N VAL A 195 -2.41 10.12 3.69
CA VAL A 195 -2.70 8.98 4.58
C VAL A 195 -3.84 9.33 5.53
N CYS A 196 -5.00 8.72 5.28
CA CYS A 196 -6.17 8.78 6.16
C CYS A 196 -6.02 7.74 7.28
N ASN A 197 -5.22 8.07 8.30
CA ASN A 197 -4.85 7.17 9.40
C ASN A 197 -5.63 7.42 10.70
N ALA A 198 -6.06 8.66 10.95
CA ALA A 198 -6.71 9.02 12.21
C ALA A 198 -7.94 8.14 12.49
N VAL A 199 -8.02 7.63 13.70
CA VAL A 199 -9.10 6.73 14.10
C VAL A 199 -9.45 6.99 15.55
N CYS A 200 -10.72 6.81 15.91
CA CYS A 200 -11.15 6.85 17.29
C CYS A 200 -12.03 5.65 17.62
N THR A 201 -11.90 5.18 18.85
CA THR A 201 -12.88 4.35 19.54
C THR A 201 -13.15 5.07 20.85
N GLN A 202 -14.37 5.53 21.03
CA GLN A 202 -14.76 6.33 22.19
C GLN A 202 -16.18 5.97 22.63
N PRO A 203 -16.57 6.27 23.88
CA PRO A 203 -17.96 6.18 24.30
C PRO A 203 -18.86 7.02 23.39
N TRP A 204 -20.15 6.66 23.32
CA TRP A 204 -21.11 7.38 22.49
C TRP A 204 -21.07 8.89 22.74
N ARG A 205 -20.94 9.64 21.66
CA ARG A 205 -20.94 11.11 21.65
C ARG A 205 -21.33 11.58 20.25
N LEU A 206 -22.05 12.69 20.20
CA LEU A 206 -22.26 13.44 18.97
C LEU A 206 -21.17 14.49 18.77
N THR A 207 -20.77 14.67 17.52
CA THR A 207 -19.95 15.81 17.08
C THR A 207 -20.75 17.11 17.10
N GLU A 208 -20.09 18.24 16.85
CA GLU A 208 -20.79 19.52 16.65
C GLU A 208 -21.72 19.50 15.43
N ASP A 209 -21.44 18.63 14.45
CA ASP A 209 -22.25 18.43 13.25
C ASP A 209 -23.47 17.50 13.49
N GLY A 210 -23.65 17.01 14.74
CA GLY A 210 -24.79 16.19 15.14
C GLY A 210 -24.73 14.73 14.68
N LEU A 211 -23.53 14.20 14.38
CA LEU A 211 -23.32 12.81 13.96
C LEU A 211 -22.55 12.03 15.02
N GLU A 212 -22.71 10.71 15.02
CA GLU A 212 -21.92 9.84 15.91
C GLU A 212 -20.41 10.01 15.60
N SER A 213 -19.65 10.23 16.66
CA SER A 213 -18.24 10.63 16.59
C SER A 213 -17.33 9.64 15.84
N THR A 214 -17.54 8.34 15.98
CA THR A 214 -16.72 7.30 15.34
C THR A 214 -16.93 7.31 13.83
N PHE A 215 -18.18 7.31 13.38
CA PHE A 215 -18.52 7.43 11.98
C PHE A 215 -17.97 8.71 11.36
N GLN A 216 -18.18 9.86 12.01
CA GLN A 216 -17.71 11.12 11.46
C GLN A 216 -16.17 11.17 11.40
N ILE A 217 -15.46 10.89 12.49
CA ILE A 217 -14.00 11.01 12.53
C ILE A 217 -13.33 10.00 11.57
N CYS A 218 -13.81 8.76 11.56
CA CYS A 218 -13.14 7.69 10.83
C CYS A 218 -13.46 7.72 9.33
N HIS A 219 -14.67 8.13 8.95
CA HIS A 219 -15.14 8.13 7.56
C HIS A 219 -15.46 9.55 7.04
N LEU A 220 -16.49 10.22 7.57
CA LEU A 220 -17.02 11.45 6.94
C LEU A 220 -16.02 12.62 6.92
N GLY A 221 -15.24 12.80 7.97
CA GLY A 221 -14.18 13.81 8.05
C GLY A 221 -13.06 13.53 7.07
N HIS A 222 -12.66 12.26 6.89
CA HIS A 222 -11.69 11.88 5.87
C HIS A 222 -12.25 12.03 4.46
N PHE A 223 -13.52 11.68 4.26
CA PHE A 223 -14.22 11.88 2.99
C PHE A 223 -14.14 13.36 2.59
N LEU A 224 -14.54 14.28 3.48
CA LEU A 224 -14.46 15.72 3.25
C LEU A 224 -13.02 16.20 3.04
N LEU A 225 -12.06 15.71 3.82
CA LEU A 225 -10.64 16.05 3.67
C LEU A 225 -10.13 15.73 2.27
N VAL A 226 -10.41 14.51 1.78
CA VAL A 226 -10.01 14.06 0.44
C VAL A 226 -10.73 14.89 -0.62
N GLN A 227 -12.04 15.14 -0.48
CA GLN A 227 -12.80 15.98 -1.42
C GLN A 227 -12.23 17.39 -1.52
N GLY A 228 -11.87 18.01 -0.39
CA GLY A 228 -11.32 19.37 -0.36
C GLY A 228 -9.89 19.47 -0.92
N LEU A 229 -9.15 18.36 -0.97
CA LEU A 229 -7.77 18.30 -1.49
C LEU A 229 -7.66 17.59 -2.85
N GLN A 230 -8.77 17.15 -3.44
CA GLN A 230 -8.74 16.35 -4.68
C GLN A 230 -8.02 17.08 -5.84
N GLU A 231 -8.23 18.39 -5.98
CA GLU A 231 -7.58 19.18 -7.03
C GLU A 231 -6.07 19.29 -6.81
N VAL A 232 -5.61 19.34 -5.57
CA VAL A 232 -4.17 19.36 -5.26
C VAL A 232 -3.56 17.99 -5.57
N LEU A 233 -4.24 16.90 -5.20
CA LEU A 233 -3.81 15.53 -5.53
C LEU A 233 -3.70 15.34 -7.05
N ARG A 234 -4.70 15.79 -7.82
CA ARG A 234 -4.71 15.71 -9.30
C ARG A 234 -3.55 16.48 -9.92
N ARG A 235 -3.28 17.70 -9.45
CA ARG A 235 -2.15 18.52 -9.93
C ARG A 235 -0.79 17.94 -9.55
N SER A 236 -0.75 17.10 -8.51
CA SER A 236 0.47 16.44 -8.00
C SER A 236 0.64 15.02 -8.52
N ALA A 237 -0.15 14.62 -9.53
CA ALA A 237 -0.10 13.28 -10.09
C ALA A 237 1.32 12.94 -10.61
N PRO A 238 1.82 11.71 -10.40
CA PRO A 238 1.12 10.61 -9.73
C PRO A 238 1.01 10.82 -8.21
N ALA A 239 -0.21 10.67 -7.69
CA ALA A 239 -0.50 10.84 -6.27
C ALA A 239 -1.21 9.61 -5.70
N ARG A 240 -1.06 9.38 -4.39
CA ARG A 240 -1.62 8.20 -3.71
C ARG A 240 -2.40 8.57 -2.47
N VAL A 241 -3.57 7.97 -2.30
CA VAL A 241 -4.36 8.03 -1.08
C VAL A 241 -4.31 6.66 -0.40
N VAL A 242 -3.99 6.63 0.88
CA VAL A 242 -3.99 5.39 1.68
C VAL A 242 -5.00 5.54 2.81
N VAL A 243 -6.01 4.68 2.82
CA VAL A 243 -7.08 4.72 3.83
C VAL A 243 -6.90 3.57 4.82
N VAL A 244 -6.68 3.90 6.10
CA VAL A 244 -6.46 2.89 7.13
C VAL A 244 -7.80 2.30 7.58
N SER A 245 -8.02 1.04 7.22
CA SER A 245 -9.13 0.19 7.64
C SER A 245 -8.70 -0.80 8.75
N SER A 246 -9.41 -1.92 8.90
CA SER A 246 -9.09 -3.02 9.81
C SER A 246 -9.77 -4.33 9.35
N GLU A 247 -9.24 -5.50 9.70
CA GLU A 247 -9.96 -6.79 9.55
C GLU A 247 -11.35 -6.79 10.22
N SER A 248 -11.60 -5.86 11.14
CA SER A 248 -12.89 -5.70 11.78
C SER A 248 -14.04 -5.31 10.82
N HIS A 249 -13.72 -4.79 9.63
CA HIS A 249 -14.70 -4.49 8.58
C HIS A 249 -15.52 -5.71 8.13
N ARG A 250 -15.03 -6.93 8.41
CA ARG A 250 -15.71 -8.19 8.07
C ARG A 250 -16.84 -8.56 9.03
N PHE A 251 -16.89 -7.96 10.21
CA PHE A 251 -17.81 -8.33 11.28
C PHE A 251 -18.91 -7.27 11.47
N THR A 252 -19.53 -6.87 10.36
CA THR A 252 -20.61 -5.88 10.37
C THR A 252 -21.41 -5.90 9.08
N ASP A 253 -22.49 -5.13 9.09
CA ASP A 253 -23.33 -4.81 7.95
C ASP A 253 -23.65 -3.30 7.96
N LEU A 254 -23.80 -2.73 6.76
CA LEU A 254 -24.17 -1.33 6.50
C LEU A 254 -25.55 -1.17 5.85
N VAL A 255 -26.22 -2.25 5.47
CA VAL A 255 -27.48 -2.17 4.72
C VAL A 255 -28.72 -2.26 5.59
N ASP A 256 -29.75 -1.53 5.17
CA ASP A 256 -31.13 -1.73 5.64
C ASP A 256 -31.77 -2.96 4.98
N SER A 257 -33.05 -3.19 5.28
CA SER A 257 -33.83 -4.30 4.71
C SER A 257 -34.00 -4.24 3.18
N CYS A 258 -33.69 -3.10 2.54
CA CYS A 258 -33.76 -2.92 1.10
C CYS A 258 -32.38 -2.92 0.41
N GLY A 259 -31.29 -3.20 1.14
CA GLY A 259 -29.94 -3.27 0.60
C GLY A 259 -29.27 -1.91 0.43
N LYS A 260 -29.80 -0.84 1.02
CA LYS A 260 -29.24 0.52 0.93
C LYS A 260 -28.45 0.88 2.18
N VAL A 261 -27.46 1.77 2.03
CA VAL A 261 -26.69 2.28 3.17
C VAL A 261 -27.62 2.96 4.17
N ASP A 262 -27.63 2.46 5.40
CA ASP A 262 -28.47 2.98 6.47
C ASP A 262 -27.70 3.95 7.37
N LEU A 263 -28.15 5.21 7.40
CA LEU A 263 -27.58 6.24 8.26
C LEU A 263 -27.78 5.93 9.76
N GLU A 264 -28.87 5.27 10.14
CA GLU A 264 -29.12 4.90 11.54
C GLU A 264 -28.14 3.83 12.03
N LEU A 265 -27.61 3.00 11.13
CA LEU A 265 -26.55 2.06 11.46
C LEU A 265 -25.19 2.76 11.61
N LEU A 266 -24.93 3.76 10.77
CA LEU A 266 -23.68 4.52 10.76
C LEU A 266 -23.60 5.52 11.91
N SER A 267 -24.68 6.23 12.19
CA SER A 267 -24.78 7.25 13.23
C SER A 267 -25.92 6.94 14.21
N PRO A 268 -25.84 5.82 14.96
CA PRO A 268 -26.94 5.35 15.80
C PRO A 268 -27.19 6.25 17.01
N ALA A 269 -28.45 6.27 17.45
CA ALA A 269 -28.85 6.82 18.73
C ALA A 269 -28.13 6.12 19.91
N ARG A 270 -28.03 6.83 21.05
CA ARG A 270 -27.32 6.34 22.25
C ARG A 270 -27.79 4.97 22.73
N SER A 271 -29.10 4.69 22.64
CA SER A 271 -29.71 3.43 23.08
C SER A 271 -29.26 2.22 22.27
N SER A 272 -28.88 2.42 21.02
CA SER A 272 -28.51 1.37 20.06
C SER A 272 -27.00 1.33 19.81
N TYR A 273 -26.23 2.20 20.48
CA TYR A 273 -24.80 2.31 20.26
C TYR A 273 -24.02 1.18 20.91
N TRP A 274 -23.19 0.53 20.10
CA TRP A 274 -22.15 -0.36 20.57
C TRP A 274 -20.82 0.00 19.92
N SER A 275 -19.84 0.40 20.73
CA SER A 275 -18.59 1.02 20.26
C SER A 275 -17.82 0.17 19.26
N MET A 276 -17.74 -1.14 19.50
CA MET A 276 -17.06 -2.06 18.58
C MET A 276 -17.80 -2.19 17.23
N LEU A 277 -19.14 -2.18 17.24
CA LEU A 277 -19.91 -2.24 16.01
C LEU A 277 -19.82 -0.94 15.21
N ALA A 278 -19.91 0.22 15.86
CA ALA A 278 -19.69 1.52 15.21
C ALA A 278 -18.28 1.59 14.58
N TYR A 279 -17.28 1.08 15.28
CA TYR A 279 -15.92 0.95 14.75
C TYR A 279 -15.86 0.01 13.53
N ASN A 280 -16.45 -1.19 13.60
CA ASN A 280 -16.47 -2.12 12.47
C ASN A 280 -17.14 -1.51 11.24
N ARG A 281 -18.27 -0.82 11.42
CA ARG A 281 -18.99 -0.10 10.36
C ARG A 281 -18.12 0.98 9.74
N ALA A 282 -17.48 1.81 10.55
CA ALA A 282 -16.55 2.83 10.05
C ALA A 282 -15.38 2.21 9.27
N LYS A 283 -14.87 1.04 9.67
CA LYS A 283 -13.81 0.35 8.94
C LYS A 283 -14.29 -0.26 7.61
N LEU A 284 -15.54 -0.72 7.53
CA LEU A 284 -16.16 -1.11 6.27
C LEU A 284 -16.37 0.10 5.34
N CYS A 285 -16.84 1.24 5.87
CA CYS A 285 -16.93 2.48 5.12
C CYS A 285 -15.59 2.87 4.50
N ASN A 286 -14.48 2.74 5.23
CA ASN A 286 -13.15 3.06 4.73
C ASN A 286 -12.72 2.19 3.53
N VAL A 287 -13.09 0.90 3.50
CA VAL A 287 -12.76 0.02 2.36
C VAL A 287 -13.58 0.40 1.13
N LEU A 288 -14.90 0.58 1.32
CA LEU A 288 -15.82 1.02 0.26
C LEU A 288 -15.41 2.39 -0.31
N PHE A 289 -15.10 3.33 0.58
CA PHE A 289 -14.61 4.66 0.23
C PHE A 289 -13.33 4.60 -0.60
N SER A 290 -12.35 3.79 -0.18
CA SER A 290 -11.09 3.65 -0.93
C SER A 290 -11.31 3.11 -2.34
N ALA A 291 -12.17 2.10 -2.49
CA ALA A 291 -12.48 1.49 -3.78
C ALA A 291 -13.16 2.51 -4.71
N GLU A 292 -14.17 3.22 -4.22
CA GLU A 292 -14.91 4.20 -4.99
C GLU A 292 -14.06 5.45 -5.31
N LEU A 293 -13.22 5.90 -4.36
CA LEU A 293 -12.28 6.99 -4.58
C LEU A 293 -11.30 6.67 -5.69
N HIS A 294 -10.74 5.45 -5.69
CA HIS A 294 -9.86 5.01 -6.78
C HIS A 294 -10.59 5.01 -8.12
N ARG A 295 -11.81 4.47 -8.19
CA ARG A 295 -12.61 4.46 -9.43
C ARG A 295 -12.82 5.87 -10.00
N ARG A 296 -13.02 6.85 -9.11
CA ARG A 296 -13.26 8.25 -9.50
C ARG A 296 -12.00 9.03 -9.85
N LEU A 297 -10.88 8.78 -9.18
CA LEU A 297 -9.67 9.59 -9.34
C LEU A 297 -8.53 8.93 -10.11
N SER A 298 -8.59 7.62 -10.39
CA SER A 298 -7.58 6.95 -11.20
C SER A 298 -7.43 7.49 -12.62
N PRO A 299 -8.50 7.95 -13.32
CA PRO A 299 -8.35 8.61 -14.63
C PRO A 299 -7.54 9.92 -14.55
N HIS A 300 -7.37 10.48 -13.35
CA HIS A 300 -6.61 11.69 -13.09
C HIS A 300 -5.24 11.41 -12.45
N GLY A 301 -4.77 10.16 -12.50
CA GLY A 301 -3.44 9.79 -11.97
C GLY A 301 -3.36 9.70 -10.45
N VAL A 302 -4.51 9.57 -9.76
CA VAL A 302 -4.55 9.38 -8.29
C VAL A 302 -5.02 7.97 -7.96
N SER A 303 -4.15 7.17 -7.34
CA SER A 303 -4.53 5.83 -6.86
C SER A 303 -5.00 5.88 -5.40
N CYS A 304 -5.89 4.97 -5.01
CA CYS A 304 -6.29 4.83 -3.61
C CYS A 304 -6.32 3.36 -3.20
N ASN A 305 -5.74 3.04 -2.04
CA ASN A 305 -5.76 1.69 -1.48
C ASN A 305 -6.18 1.72 0.01
N ALA A 306 -6.92 0.70 0.42
CA ALA A 306 -7.28 0.48 1.81
C ALA A 306 -6.27 -0.47 2.47
N VAL A 307 -5.93 -0.23 3.73
CA VAL A 307 -4.93 -1.04 4.43
C VAL A 307 -5.39 -1.44 5.82
N HIS A 308 -5.08 -2.65 6.24
CA HIS A 308 -5.09 -3.04 7.64
C HIS A 308 -3.66 -3.02 8.18
N PRO A 309 -3.40 -2.35 9.32
CA PRO A 309 -2.05 -2.20 9.86
C PRO A 309 -1.47 -3.52 10.42
N GLY A 310 -2.28 -4.58 10.55
CA GLY A 310 -1.83 -5.90 11.00
C GLY A 310 -2.59 -6.40 12.23
N ASN A 311 -2.62 -7.73 12.39
CA ASN A 311 -3.28 -8.38 13.53
C ASN A 311 -2.43 -8.25 14.80
N MET A 312 -3.07 -8.26 15.97
CA MET A 312 -2.42 -8.14 17.28
C MET A 312 -1.60 -6.84 17.44
N MET A 313 -2.25 -5.69 17.27
CA MET A 313 -1.69 -4.39 17.63
C MET A 313 -2.03 -4.07 19.08
N TYR A 314 -1.03 -3.76 19.91
CA TYR A 314 -1.28 -3.13 21.21
C TYR A 314 -1.72 -1.68 20.95
N THR A 315 -3.03 -1.44 20.91
CA THR A 315 -3.59 -0.10 20.80
C THR A 315 -4.13 0.34 22.15
N ALA A 316 -3.99 1.62 22.49
CA ALA A 316 -4.48 2.19 23.75
C ALA A 316 -6.02 2.28 23.84
N ILE A 317 -6.74 1.47 23.08
CA ILE A 317 -8.21 1.43 22.95
C ILE A 317 -8.88 0.86 24.21
N HIS A 318 -8.13 0.17 25.08
CA HIS A 318 -8.67 -0.58 26.23
C HIS A 318 -8.76 0.20 27.55
N ARG A 319 -8.81 1.54 27.53
CA ARG A 319 -8.69 2.38 28.73
C ARG A 319 -9.78 2.19 29.81
N SER A 320 -10.79 1.34 29.61
CA SER A 320 -11.87 1.13 30.57
C SER A 320 -11.82 -0.21 31.35
N TRP A 321 -11.06 -1.23 30.94
CA TRP A 321 -11.11 -2.57 31.58
C TRP A 321 -9.72 -3.07 32.02
N TRP A 322 -9.50 -3.13 33.34
CA TRP A 322 -8.22 -3.52 33.95
C TRP A 322 -7.81 -4.96 33.64
N LEU A 323 -8.77 -5.88 33.54
CA LEU A 323 -8.53 -7.29 33.19
C LEU A 323 -8.03 -7.45 31.75
N MET A 324 -8.59 -6.66 30.82
CA MET A 324 -8.11 -6.60 29.43
C MET A 324 -6.74 -5.95 29.36
N THR A 325 -6.49 -4.91 30.15
CA THR A 325 -5.16 -4.28 30.22
C THR A 325 -4.09 -5.27 30.69
N LEU A 326 -4.39 -6.13 31.66
CA LEU A 326 -3.50 -7.19 32.14
C LEU A 326 -3.26 -8.28 31.08
N LEU A 327 -4.31 -8.82 30.47
CA LEU A 327 -4.22 -9.82 29.39
C LEU A 327 -3.43 -9.32 28.17
N PHE A 328 -3.66 -8.06 27.75
CA PHE A 328 -2.91 -7.46 26.64
C PHE A 328 -1.48 -7.06 27.01
N THR A 329 -1.20 -6.78 28.28
CA THR A 329 0.17 -6.56 28.77
C THR A 329 0.98 -7.86 28.78
N LEU A 330 0.33 -8.99 29.09
CA LEU A 330 0.93 -10.33 28.99
C LEU A 330 1.09 -10.78 27.54
N ALA A 331 0.18 -10.37 26.64
CA ALA A 331 0.27 -10.65 25.21
C ALA A 331 1.23 -9.72 24.44
N ARG A 332 1.81 -8.70 25.08
CA ARG A 332 2.69 -7.68 24.48
C ARG A 332 3.93 -8.24 23.72
N PRO A 333 4.56 -9.36 24.12
CA PRO A 333 5.62 -10.00 23.33
C PRO A 333 5.13 -10.61 22.01
N PHE A 334 3.82 -10.84 21.89
CA PHE A 334 3.16 -11.45 20.72
C PHE A 334 2.38 -10.43 19.88
N THR A 335 2.36 -9.15 20.29
CA THR A 335 1.76 -8.04 19.53
C THR A 335 2.82 -7.36 18.67
N LYS A 336 2.52 -7.03 17.41
CA LYS A 336 3.53 -6.36 16.58
C LYS A 336 3.82 -4.93 17.05
N SER A 337 5.01 -4.44 16.70
CA SER A 337 5.44 -3.08 17.00
C SER A 337 4.66 -2.04 16.19
N MET A 338 4.67 -0.78 16.64
CA MET A 338 4.03 0.31 15.88
C MET A 338 4.69 0.52 14.50
N GLN A 339 6.00 0.26 14.40
CA GLN A 339 6.75 0.27 13.13
C GLN A 339 6.28 -0.84 12.18
N GLN A 340 6.01 -2.03 12.69
CA GLN A 340 5.40 -3.12 11.92
C GLN A 340 3.95 -2.80 11.54
N GLY A 341 3.22 -2.11 12.42
CA GLY A 341 1.88 -1.60 12.16
C GLY A 341 1.82 -0.58 11.02
N ALA A 342 2.87 0.23 10.86
CA ALA A 342 2.99 1.23 9.81
C ALA A 342 3.42 0.65 8.44
N ALA A 343 3.95 -0.58 8.41
CA ALA A 343 4.61 -1.12 7.22
C ALA A 343 3.67 -1.23 6.00
N THR A 344 2.46 -1.74 6.19
CA THR A 344 1.49 -1.86 5.07
C THR A 344 1.05 -0.50 4.55
N THR A 345 0.88 0.49 5.45
CA THR A 345 0.55 1.87 5.07
C THR A 345 1.67 2.47 4.22
N VAL A 346 2.92 2.36 4.68
CA VAL A 346 4.10 2.87 3.96
C VAL A 346 4.31 2.15 2.64
N TYR A 347 4.06 0.84 2.59
CA TYR A 347 4.10 0.04 1.36
C TYR A 347 3.12 0.57 0.32
N CYS A 348 1.84 0.70 0.66
CA CYS A 348 0.83 1.22 -0.26
C CYS A 348 1.10 2.67 -0.70
N ALA A 349 1.70 3.47 0.17
CA ALA A 349 2.00 4.87 -0.10
C ALA A 349 3.23 5.09 -1.00
N ALA A 350 4.22 4.19 -1.03
CA ALA A 350 5.51 4.50 -1.66
C ALA A 350 6.19 3.35 -2.44
N ALA A 351 5.64 2.14 -2.45
CA ALA A 351 6.19 1.02 -3.22
C ALA A 351 6.04 1.28 -4.74
N PRO A 352 7.11 1.18 -5.56
CA PRO A 352 7.02 1.43 -7.00
C PRO A 352 6.15 0.41 -7.72
N GLU A 353 6.12 -0.82 -7.24
CA GLU A 353 5.28 -1.87 -7.82
C GLU A 353 3.77 -1.58 -7.67
N LEU A 354 3.41 -0.59 -6.84
CA LEU A 354 2.04 -0.10 -6.68
C LEU A 354 1.78 1.23 -7.40
N GLU A 355 2.70 1.70 -8.23
CA GLU A 355 2.49 2.90 -9.06
C GLU A 355 1.32 2.68 -10.02
N GLY A 356 0.33 3.58 -9.98
CA GLY A 356 -0.93 3.42 -10.74
C GLY A 356 -1.87 2.31 -10.26
N ILE A 357 -1.47 1.44 -9.32
CA ILE A 357 -2.31 0.36 -8.80
C ILE A 357 -3.15 0.87 -7.62
N GLY A 358 -4.47 0.78 -7.75
CA GLY A 358 -5.41 1.16 -6.70
C GLY A 358 -6.66 0.29 -6.66
N GLY A 359 -7.60 0.67 -5.79
CA GLY A 359 -8.86 -0.04 -5.57
C GLY A 359 -8.71 -1.34 -4.79
N MET A 360 -7.55 -1.56 -4.17
CA MET A 360 -7.22 -2.81 -3.50
C MET A 360 -7.20 -2.66 -1.98
N TYR A 361 -7.37 -3.79 -1.30
CA TYR A 361 -7.23 -3.92 0.14
C TYR A 361 -5.93 -4.68 0.45
N PHE A 362 -5.13 -4.17 1.39
CA PHE A 362 -3.86 -4.77 1.78
C PHE A 362 -3.79 -5.11 3.27
N ASN A 363 -3.11 -6.20 3.58
CA ASN A 363 -2.79 -6.63 4.92
C ASN A 363 -1.39 -7.26 4.92
N ASN A 364 -0.50 -6.87 5.83
CA ASN A 364 0.88 -7.36 5.90
C ASN A 364 1.66 -7.17 4.59
N CYS A 365 1.49 -6.02 3.93
CA CYS A 365 2.08 -5.71 2.62
C CYS A 365 1.65 -6.66 1.49
N PHE A 366 0.56 -7.43 1.67
CA PHE A 366 -0.04 -8.27 0.64
C PHE A 366 -1.43 -7.79 0.26
N ARG A 367 -1.73 -7.87 -1.04
CA ARG A 367 -3.10 -7.72 -1.51
C ARG A 367 -3.97 -8.85 -0.94
N CYS A 368 -5.11 -8.49 -0.37
CA CYS A 368 -6.09 -9.40 0.18
C CYS A 368 -7.48 -9.07 -0.38
N LEU A 369 -8.37 -10.08 -0.41
CA LEU A 369 -9.77 -9.84 -0.71
C LEU A 369 -10.48 -9.30 0.55
N PRO A 370 -11.19 -8.15 0.48
CA PRO A 370 -11.98 -7.65 1.59
C PRO A 370 -13.28 -8.48 1.75
N SER A 371 -14.17 -8.12 2.68
CA SER A 371 -15.46 -8.81 2.83
C SER A 371 -16.30 -8.75 1.54
N PRO A 372 -17.27 -9.67 1.32
CA PRO A 372 -18.15 -9.61 0.15
C PRO A 372 -18.85 -8.26 0.02
N GLN A 373 -19.36 -7.73 1.14
CA GLN A 373 -20.02 -6.43 1.17
C GLN A 373 -19.07 -5.27 0.82
N ALA A 374 -17.79 -5.35 1.19
CA ALA A 374 -16.79 -4.35 0.82
C ALA A 374 -16.43 -4.35 -0.68
N GLN A 375 -16.85 -5.38 -1.42
CA GLN A 375 -16.67 -5.49 -2.88
C GLN A 375 -17.91 -5.02 -3.65
N ASP A 376 -18.99 -4.68 -2.96
CA ASP A 376 -20.23 -4.21 -3.58
C ASP A 376 -20.07 -2.77 -4.07
N GLN A 377 -20.02 -2.62 -5.40
CA GLN A 377 -19.89 -1.33 -6.06
C GLN A 377 -21.13 -0.44 -5.90
N CYS A 378 -22.33 -1.02 -5.84
CA CYS A 378 -23.56 -0.26 -5.63
C CYS A 378 -23.58 0.31 -4.21
N LEU A 379 -23.16 -0.49 -3.23
CA LEU A 379 -23.03 -0.05 -1.85
C LEU A 379 -21.97 1.06 -1.69
N ALA A 380 -20.82 0.91 -2.36
CA ALA A 380 -19.76 1.93 -2.34
C ALA A 380 -20.25 3.26 -2.94
N SER A 381 -21.00 3.20 -4.04
CA SER A 381 -21.62 4.37 -4.67
C SER A 381 -22.69 5.01 -3.76
N GLY A 382 -23.55 4.20 -3.15
CA GLY A 382 -24.56 4.69 -2.21
C GLY A 382 -23.95 5.33 -0.94
N LEU A 383 -22.85 4.79 -0.44
CA LEU A 383 -22.11 5.38 0.68
C LEU A 383 -21.50 6.73 0.28
N TRP A 384 -20.98 6.83 -0.95
CA TRP A 384 -20.45 8.08 -1.49
C TRP A 384 -21.53 9.15 -1.55
N GLU A 385 -22.68 8.87 -2.15
CA GLU A 385 -23.81 9.79 -2.27
C GLU A 385 -24.33 10.25 -0.90
N LEU A 386 -24.46 9.30 0.05
CA LEU A 386 -24.81 9.62 1.43
C LEU A 386 -23.79 10.58 2.06
N SER A 387 -22.50 10.33 1.84
CA SER A 387 -21.42 11.15 2.40
C SER A 387 -21.41 12.56 1.81
N GLU A 388 -21.62 12.70 0.49
CA GLU A 388 -21.75 14.01 -0.18
C GLU A 388 -22.93 14.80 0.37
N ARG A 389 -24.09 14.14 0.52
CA ARG A 389 -25.30 14.75 1.08
C ARG A 389 -25.06 15.25 2.50
N LEU A 390 -24.52 14.41 3.38
CA LEU A 390 -24.25 14.78 4.78
C LEU A 390 -23.27 15.95 4.89
N VAL A 391 -22.20 15.95 4.10
CA VAL A 391 -21.20 17.04 4.09
C VAL A 391 -21.80 18.36 3.60
N SER A 392 -22.75 18.30 2.66
CA SER A 392 -23.48 19.47 2.16
C SER A 392 -24.46 20.01 3.20
N GLU A 393 -25.31 19.14 3.76
CA GLU A 393 -26.36 19.51 4.71
C GLU A 393 -25.80 19.99 6.06
N ARG A 394 -24.80 19.29 6.60
CA ARG A 394 -24.24 19.55 7.93
C ARG A 394 -23.11 20.55 7.91
N GLY A 395 -22.40 20.69 6.79
CA GLY A 395 -21.31 21.64 6.62
C GLY A 395 -21.75 23.06 6.26
N GLY A 396 -23.06 23.31 6.09
CA GLY A 396 -23.63 24.55 5.55
C GLY A 396 -24.51 25.38 6.50
N GLN A 397 -24.67 25.02 7.78
CA GLN A 397 -25.42 25.86 8.73
C GLN A 397 -24.57 27.05 9.20
N GLN A 398 -24.50 28.09 8.36
CA GLN A 398 -24.46 29.46 8.84
C GLN A 398 -25.91 29.86 9.15
N GLY A 399 -26.25 29.84 10.44
CA GLY A 399 -27.38 30.61 10.98
C GLY A 399 -26.91 32.00 11.35
#